data_AF-A0A967VPG2-F1
#
_entry.id   AF-A0A967VPG2-F1
#
_cell.length_a   1.000
_cell.length_b   1.000
_cell.length_c   1.000
_cell.angle_alpha   90.00
_cell.angle_beta   90.00
_cell.angle_gamma   90.00
#
_symmetry.space_group_name_H-M   'P 1'
#
loop_
_entity.id
_entity.type
_entity.pdbx_description
1 polymer ?
#
loop_
_entity_poly.entity_id
_entity_poly.type
_entity_poly.pdbx_seq_one_letter_code
_entity_poly.pdbx_strand_id
1 'polypeptide(L)'
;MARLAVSLDGSTAEVHDEFRQVRGSFDHGLRILRTARDIGMSTQVNTVVARHNVDDFDVMAELLDELGIVFWEVFFLVPVGRAGPDDVVGAEAFESVFHELYDLSKDVSFDIKATAAPHYTRVVLQRKKAERREGLRNEAS
;
A
#
# COMPACT_ATOMS: atom_id res chain seq x y z
N MET A 1 -0.39 21.74 2.39
CA MET A 1 -1.33 21.41 3.49
C MET A 1 -0.74 20.27 4.29
N ALA A 2 -0.98 20.25 5.60
CA ALA A 2 -0.60 19.12 6.46
C ALA A 2 -1.63 17.98 6.28
N ARG A 3 -1.19 16.73 6.37
CA ARG A 3 -2.03 15.52 6.38
C ARG A 3 -1.74 14.73 7.65
N LEU A 4 -2.75 14.10 8.23
CA LEU A 4 -2.54 13.15 9.33
C LEU A 4 -2.20 11.78 8.77
N ALA A 5 -1.03 11.25 9.11
CA ALA A 5 -0.62 9.91 8.73
C ALA A 5 -0.88 8.93 9.88
N VAL A 6 -1.49 7.79 9.57
CA VAL A 6 -1.68 6.65 10.49
C VAL A 6 -1.08 5.41 9.85
N SER A 7 -0.41 4.57 10.62
CA SER A 7 0.08 3.30 10.09
C SER A 7 -0.99 2.21 10.15
N LEU A 8 -1.16 1.46 9.06
CA LEU A 8 -1.93 0.22 9.00
C LEU A 8 -1.13 -0.81 8.20
N ASP A 9 -0.64 -1.87 8.84
CA ASP A 9 0.18 -2.92 8.20
C ASP A 9 -0.56 -4.24 7.96
N GLY A 10 -1.89 -4.18 7.93
CA GLY A 10 -2.77 -5.32 7.65
C GLY A 10 -4.22 -4.85 7.58
N SER A 11 -5.04 -5.57 6.82
CA SER A 11 -6.47 -5.26 6.58
C SER A 11 -7.36 -5.63 7.77
N THR A 12 -6.82 -6.40 8.71
CA THR A 12 -7.52 -6.85 9.92
C THR A 12 -6.70 -6.57 11.18
N ALA A 13 -7.38 -6.57 12.32
CA ALA A 13 -6.73 -6.45 13.62
C ALA A 13 -5.72 -7.58 13.89
N GLU A 14 -6.00 -8.80 13.42
CA GLU A 14 -5.10 -9.94 13.58
C GLU A 14 -3.76 -9.67 12.88
N VAL A 15 -3.79 -9.37 11.58
CA VAL A 15 -2.59 -9.12 10.77
C VAL A 15 -1.82 -7.89 11.26
N HIS A 16 -2.53 -6.80 11.54
CA HIS A 16 -1.91 -5.55 11.97
C HIS A 16 -1.32 -5.61 13.38
N ASP A 17 -2.12 -6.05 14.36
CA ASP A 17 -1.71 -6.02 15.77
C ASP A 17 -0.60 -7.04 16.03
N GLU A 18 -0.60 -8.17 15.32
CA GLU A 18 0.51 -9.14 15.35
C GLU A 18 1.80 -8.50 14.88
N PHE A 19 1.80 -7.83 13.72
CA PHE A 19 3.01 -7.15 13.24
C PHE A 19 3.48 -6.03 14.20
N ARG A 20 2.55 -5.22 14.69
CA ARG A 20 2.87 -4.08 15.58
C ARG A 20 3.24 -4.53 16.99
N GLN A 21 2.80 -5.71 17.41
CA GLN A 21 2.86 -6.25 18.78
C GLN A 21 2.12 -5.33 19.78
N VAL A 22 1.00 -4.76 19.35
CA VAL A 22 0.16 -3.87 20.17
C VAL A 22 -1.30 -4.22 19.93
N ARG A 23 -1.91 -4.96 20.86
CA ARG A 23 -3.32 -5.32 20.77
C ARG A 23 -4.23 -4.09 20.78
N GLY A 24 -5.17 -4.04 19.83
CA GLY A 24 -6.12 -2.96 19.63
C GLY A 24 -5.58 -1.77 18.85
N SER A 25 -4.34 -1.83 18.32
CA SER A 25 -3.77 -0.69 17.58
C SER A 25 -4.46 -0.49 16.23
N PHE A 26 -4.90 -1.56 15.57
CA PHE A 26 -5.69 -1.49 14.34
C PHE A 26 -6.96 -0.67 14.54
N ASP A 27 -7.82 -1.07 15.48
CA ASP A 27 -9.07 -0.38 15.78
C ASP A 27 -8.84 1.07 16.21
N HIS A 28 -7.73 1.32 16.93
CA HIS A 28 -7.35 2.68 17.31
C HIS A 28 -6.99 3.53 16.08
N GLY A 29 -6.20 2.98 15.15
CA GLY A 29 -5.87 3.61 13.88
C GLY A 29 -7.11 3.95 13.06
N LEU A 30 -8.06 3.01 12.95
CA LEU A 30 -9.34 3.24 12.26
C LEU A 30 -10.14 4.38 12.90
N ARG A 31 -10.19 4.44 14.24
CA ARG A 31 -10.86 5.54 14.96
C ARG A 31 -10.20 6.88 14.68
N ILE A 32 -8.86 6.94 14.65
CA ILE A 32 -8.13 8.17 14.34
C ILE A 32 -8.46 8.65 12.93
N LEU A 33 -8.42 7.75 11.93
CA LEU A 33 -8.69 8.09 10.54
C LEU A 33 -10.12 8.62 10.34
N ARG A 34 -11.12 7.93 10.92
CA ARG A 34 -12.53 8.35 10.86
C ARG A 34 -12.75 9.70 11.54
N THR A 35 -12.19 9.89 12.74
CA THR A 35 -12.31 11.16 13.47
C THR A 35 -11.66 12.31 12.70
N ALA A 36 -10.49 12.09 12.09
CA ALA A 36 -9.82 13.09 11.27
C ALA A 36 -10.66 13.48 10.04
N ARG A 37 -11.28 12.50 9.38
CA ARG A 37 -12.21 12.73 8.26
C ARG A 37 -13.42 13.55 8.69
N ASP A 38 -14.03 13.23 9.83
CA ASP A 38 -15.23 13.92 10.34
C ASP A 38 -14.99 15.41 10.63
N ILE A 39 -13.75 15.79 10.96
CA ILE A 39 -13.35 17.20 11.17
C ILE A 39 -12.78 17.87 9.90
N GLY A 40 -12.86 17.20 8.75
CA GLY A 40 -12.40 17.73 7.46
C GLY A 40 -10.89 17.72 7.25
N MET A 41 -10.13 16.94 8.03
CA MET A 41 -8.68 16.79 7.87
C MET A 41 -8.36 15.64 6.91
N SER A 42 -7.59 15.94 5.86
CA SER A 42 -7.09 14.91 4.94
C SER A 42 -6.14 13.93 5.63
N THR A 43 -6.29 12.64 5.33
CA THR A 43 -5.55 11.55 5.94
C THR A 43 -4.69 10.80 4.95
N GLN A 44 -3.65 10.16 5.48
CA GLN A 44 -2.74 9.27 4.78
C GLN A 44 -2.59 7.98 5.58
N VAL A 45 -2.40 6.86 4.89
CA VAL A 45 -2.01 5.60 5.52
C VAL A 45 -0.61 5.19 5.11
N ASN A 46 0.15 4.64 6.06
CA ASN A 46 1.46 4.06 5.84
C ASN A 46 1.42 2.55 6.11
N THR A 47 1.99 1.77 5.19
CA THR A 47 2.02 0.30 5.29
C THR A 47 3.43 -0.21 5.01
N VAL A 48 3.94 -1.09 5.88
CA VAL A 48 5.16 -1.86 5.62
C VAL A 48 4.80 -3.22 5.03
N VAL A 49 5.29 -3.48 3.84
CA VAL A 49 5.16 -4.75 3.12
C VAL A 49 6.16 -5.75 3.68
N ALA A 50 5.65 -6.89 4.13
CA ALA A 50 6.42 -8.00 4.66
C ALA A 50 5.65 -9.31 4.47
N ARG A 51 6.23 -10.43 4.93
CA ARG A 51 5.67 -11.77 4.71
C ARG A 51 4.24 -11.93 5.23
N HIS A 52 3.87 -11.21 6.28
CA HIS A 52 2.56 -11.34 6.93
C HIS A 52 1.41 -10.70 6.15
N ASN A 53 1.68 -9.75 5.23
CA ASN A 53 0.65 -8.98 4.52
C ASN A 53 0.85 -8.90 3.00
N VAL A 54 1.73 -9.72 2.43
CA VAL A 54 2.06 -9.66 1.00
C VAL A 54 0.87 -9.97 0.10
N ASP A 55 -0.07 -10.77 0.58
CA ASP A 55 -1.28 -11.18 -0.15
C ASP A 55 -2.53 -10.36 0.28
N ASP A 56 -2.34 -9.25 0.99
CA ASP A 56 -3.41 -8.49 1.67
C ASP A 56 -3.77 -7.17 0.96
N PHE A 57 -3.16 -6.89 -0.19
CA PHE A 57 -3.19 -5.55 -0.82
C PHE A 57 -4.54 -5.18 -1.41
N ASP A 58 -5.23 -6.10 -2.09
CA ASP A 58 -6.58 -5.87 -2.60
C ASP A 58 -7.55 -5.47 -1.46
N VAL A 59 -7.57 -6.26 -0.38
CA VAL A 59 -8.44 -6.01 0.78
C VAL A 59 -8.03 -4.73 1.52
N MET A 60 -6.72 -4.46 1.61
CA MET A 60 -6.22 -3.19 2.10
C MET A 60 -6.72 -2.03 1.26
N ALA A 61 -6.63 -2.10 -0.07
CA ALA A 61 -7.06 -1.02 -0.96
C ALA A 61 -8.55 -0.70 -0.79
N GLU A 62 -9.40 -1.74 -0.71
CA GLU A 62 -10.84 -1.59 -0.43
C GLU A 62 -11.07 -0.87 0.92
N LEU A 63 -10.40 -1.32 1.98
CA LEU A 63 -10.49 -0.68 3.31
C LEU A 63 -10.06 0.80 3.26
N LEU A 64 -9.00 1.11 2.52
CA LEU A 64 -8.47 2.48 2.43
C LEU A 64 -9.41 3.41 1.64
N ASP A 65 -10.05 2.91 0.59
CA ASP A 65 -11.08 3.64 -0.15
C ASP A 65 -12.31 3.91 0.74
N GLU A 66 -12.77 2.92 1.51
CA GLU A 66 -13.87 3.11 2.48
C GLU A 66 -13.54 4.16 3.54
N LEU A 67 -12.29 4.22 3.98
CA LEU A 67 -11.80 5.21 4.94
C LEU A 67 -11.68 6.61 4.32
N GLY A 68 -11.72 6.73 2.99
CA GLY A 68 -11.65 8.00 2.27
C GLY A 68 -10.33 8.73 2.49
N ILE A 69 -9.22 7.99 2.56
CA ILE A 69 -7.88 8.58 2.62
C ILE A 69 -7.56 9.27 1.29
N VAL A 70 -6.56 10.14 1.27
CA VAL A 70 -6.10 10.78 0.02
C VAL A 70 -4.74 10.29 -0.46
N PHE A 71 -4.05 9.49 0.36
CA PHE A 71 -2.70 9.03 0.06
C PHE A 71 -2.35 7.73 0.78
N TRP A 72 -1.82 6.74 0.06
CA TRP A 72 -1.27 5.51 0.62
C TRP A 72 0.24 5.44 0.36
N GLU A 73 1.03 5.44 1.43
CA GLU A 73 2.49 5.32 1.37
C GLU A 73 2.95 3.91 1.76
N VAL A 74 3.57 3.23 0.81
CA VAL A 74 4.01 1.85 0.93
C VAL A 74 5.52 1.78 1.13
N PHE A 75 5.95 1.05 2.14
CA PHE A 75 7.35 0.82 2.51
C PHE A 75 7.66 -0.66 2.42
N PHE A 76 8.92 -1.01 2.16
CA PHE A 76 9.36 -2.40 2.06
C PHE A 76 10.21 -2.74 3.28
N LEU A 77 9.90 -3.85 3.96
CA LEU A 77 10.58 -4.22 5.20
C LEU A 77 12.09 -4.34 5.01
N VAL A 78 12.84 -3.69 5.89
CA VAL A 78 14.28 -3.88 6.05
C VAL A 78 14.48 -4.66 7.36
N PRO A 79 15.19 -5.81 7.36
CA PRO A 79 15.29 -6.70 8.52
C PRO A 79 16.25 -6.15 9.57
N VAL A 80 15.77 -5.17 10.34
CA VAL A 80 16.49 -4.56 11.46
C VAL A 80 15.60 -4.50 12.70
N GLY A 81 16.22 -4.51 13.89
CA GLY A 81 15.50 -4.46 15.16
C GLY A 81 14.78 -5.78 15.46
N ARG A 82 13.44 -5.73 15.57
CA ARG A 82 12.60 -6.91 15.85
C ARG A 82 12.38 -7.81 14.63
N ALA A 83 12.54 -7.25 13.43
CA ALA A 83 12.33 -7.98 12.19
C ALA A 83 13.56 -8.82 11.84
N GLY A 84 13.33 -10.08 11.49
CA GLY A 84 14.33 -11.02 11.00
C GLY A 84 14.33 -11.15 9.47
N PRO A 85 15.33 -11.84 8.90
CA PRO A 85 15.35 -12.16 7.46
C PRO A 85 14.12 -12.94 6.99
N ASP A 86 13.53 -13.75 7.88
CA ASP A 86 12.31 -14.51 7.62
C ASP A 86 11.04 -13.65 7.60
N ASP A 87 11.11 -12.37 7.92
CA ASP A 87 9.96 -11.48 7.75
C ASP A 87 9.96 -10.82 6.36
N VAL A 88 11.08 -10.89 5.65
CA VAL A 88 11.25 -10.30 4.32
C VAL A 88 10.71 -11.27 3.27
N VAL A 89 9.96 -10.74 2.31
CA VAL A 89 9.48 -11.51 1.17
C VAL A 89 10.57 -11.67 0.11
N GLY A 90 10.43 -12.72 -0.70
CA GLY A 90 11.35 -12.97 -1.80
C GLY A 90 11.26 -11.93 -2.92
N ALA A 91 12.26 -11.92 -3.81
CA ALA A 91 12.31 -10.98 -4.93
C ALA A 91 11.10 -11.10 -5.88
N GLU A 92 10.61 -12.32 -6.13
CA GLU A 92 9.43 -12.58 -6.98
C GLU A 92 8.15 -12.01 -6.37
N ALA A 93 8.01 -12.12 -5.05
CA ALA A 93 6.88 -11.55 -4.32
C ALA A 93 6.93 -10.02 -4.35
N PHE A 94 8.10 -9.40 -4.15
CA PHE A 94 8.23 -7.95 -4.32
C PHE A 94 7.89 -7.49 -5.74
N GLU A 95 8.31 -8.23 -6.77
CA GLU A 95 7.95 -7.92 -8.16
C GLU A 95 6.42 -7.94 -8.34
N SER A 96 5.77 -8.98 -7.82
CA SER A 96 4.31 -9.14 -7.87
C SER A 96 3.60 -7.96 -7.21
N VAL A 97 4.03 -7.56 -6.01
CA VAL A 97 3.53 -6.38 -5.30
C VAL A 97 3.69 -5.11 -6.13
N PHE A 98 4.81 -4.90 -6.82
CA PHE A 98 4.97 -3.71 -7.67
C PHE A 98 3.99 -3.67 -8.84
N HIS A 99 3.66 -4.83 -9.41
CA HIS A 99 2.66 -4.93 -10.47
C HIS A 99 1.25 -4.67 -9.93
N GLU A 100 0.91 -5.27 -8.79
CA GLU A 100 -0.37 -5.08 -8.10
C GLU A 100 -0.59 -3.62 -7.69
N LEU A 101 0.40 -2.97 -7.06
CA LEU A 101 0.34 -1.54 -6.74
C LEU A 101 0.10 -0.66 -7.96
N TYR A 102 0.64 -1.04 -9.12
CA TYR A 102 0.38 -0.30 -10.36
C TYR A 102 -1.05 -0.50 -10.85
N ASP A 103 -1.60 -1.71 -10.76
CA ASP A 103 -3.00 -1.97 -11.12
C ASP A 103 -3.94 -1.21 -10.19
N LEU A 104 -3.77 -1.37 -8.88
CA LEU A 104 -4.53 -0.64 -7.86
C LEU A 104 -4.48 0.88 -8.08
N SER A 105 -3.33 1.43 -8.45
CA SER A 105 -3.18 2.88 -8.69
C SER A 105 -4.05 3.45 -9.82
N LYS A 106 -4.66 2.59 -10.64
CA LYS A 106 -5.61 2.99 -11.69
C LYS A 106 -7.05 2.94 -11.24
N ASP A 107 -7.34 2.13 -10.23
CA ASP A 107 -8.70 1.77 -9.85
C ASP A 107 -9.15 2.47 -8.56
N VAL A 108 -8.22 2.76 -7.64
CA VAL A 108 -8.50 3.42 -6.36
C VAL A 108 -8.66 4.93 -6.47
N SER A 109 -9.33 5.53 -5.49
CA SER A 109 -9.62 6.98 -5.48
C SER A 109 -8.50 7.86 -4.91
N PHE A 110 -7.42 7.26 -4.41
CA PHE A 110 -6.31 7.92 -3.74
C PHE A 110 -4.96 7.67 -4.42
N ASP A 111 -3.99 8.52 -4.13
CA ASP A 111 -2.63 8.37 -4.67
C ASP A 111 -1.87 7.24 -3.94
N ILE A 112 -1.19 6.39 -4.71
CA ILE A 112 -0.28 5.36 -4.17
C ILE A 112 1.17 5.75 -4.44
N LYS A 113 2.01 5.65 -3.41
CA LYS A 113 3.46 5.83 -3.53
C LYS A 113 4.24 4.75 -2.80
N ALA A 114 5.20 4.17 -3.50
CA ALA A 114 6.23 3.33 -2.90
C ALA A 114 7.47 4.17 -2.52
N THR A 115 7.87 4.15 -1.25
CA THR A 115 9.03 4.91 -0.75
C THR A 115 10.30 4.07 -0.73
N ALA A 116 11.41 4.67 -1.17
CA ALA A 116 12.72 4.01 -1.35
C ALA A 116 12.68 2.76 -2.24
N ALA A 117 11.69 2.67 -3.14
CA ALA A 117 11.49 1.54 -4.03
C ALA A 117 11.69 1.94 -5.51
N PRO A 118 12.94 2.16 -5.99
CA PRO A 118 13.19 2.50 -7.40
C PRO A 118 12.71 1.41 -8.37
N HIS A 119 12.60 0.17 -7.90
CA HIS A 119 12.03 -0.95 -8.64
C HIS A 119 10.56 -0.71 -9.02
N TYR A 120 9.76 -0.10 -8.15
CA TYR A 120 8.38 0.28 -8.47
C TYR A 120 8.34 1.29 -9.62
N THR A 121 9.19 2.31 -9.58
CA THR A 121 9.31 3.29 -10.67
C THR A 121 9.66 2.61 -12.00
N ARG A 122 10.54 1.60 -11.99
CA ARG A 122 10.82 0.79 -13.19
C ARG A 122 9.55 0.11 -13.71
N VAL A 123 8.80 -0.59 -12.85
CA VAL A 123 7.57 -1.30 -13.24
C VAL A 123 6.56 -0.33 -13.85
N VAL A 124 6.30 0.82 -13.21
CA VAL A 124 5.41 1.87 -13.73
C VAL A 124 5.81 2.29 -15.14
N LEU A 125 7.10 2.57 -15.38
CA LEU A 125 7.59 2.98 -16.70
C LEU A 125 7.48 1.87 -17.75
N GLN A 126 7.76 0.61 -17.36
CA GLN A 126 7.66 -0.54 -18.24
C GLN A 126 6.21 -0.81 -18.65
N ARG A 127 5.27 -0.76 -17.71
CA ARG A 127 3.84 -0.99 -17.96
C ARG A 127 3.21 0.11 -18.81
N LYS A 128 3.47 1.38 -18.50
CA LYS A 128 3.02 2.51 -19.35
C LYS A 128 3.52 2.39 -20.79
N LYS A 129 4.76 1.93 -20.99
CA LYS A 129 5.32 1.71 -22.33
C LYS A 129 4.65 0.55 -23.06
N ALA A 130 4.34 -0.54 -22.35
CA ALA A 130 3.64 -1.71 -22.90
C ALA A 130 2.21 -1.34 -23.35
N GLU A 131 1.44 -0.70 -22.47
CA GLU A 131 0.06 -0.26 -22.73
C GLU A 131 -0.02 0.70 -23.92
N ARG A 132 0.91 1.68 -23.99
CA ARG A 132 0.99 2.58 -25.15
C ARG A 132 1.26 1.82 -26.45
N ARG A 133 2.09 0.79 -26.41
CA ARG A 133 2.40 -0.02 -27.59
C ARG A 133 1.19 -0.87 -28.02
N GLU A 134 0.44 -1.39 -27.06
CA GLU A 134 -0.78 -2.16 -27.31
C GLU A 134 -1.90 -1.30 -27.89
N GLY A 135 -2.13 -0.10 -27.33
CA GLY A 135 -3.10 0.86 -27.88
C GLY A 135 -2.83 1.20 -29.35
N LEU A 136 -1.56 1.49 -29.70
CA LEU A 136 -1.16 1.75 -31.08
C LEU A 136 -1.35 0.55 -32.03
N ARG A 137 -1.29 -0.69 -31.52
CA ARG A 137 -1.55 -1.90 -32.33
C ARG A 137 -3.06 -2.07 -32.58
N ASN A 138 -3.87 -1.81 -31.57
CA ASN A 138 -5.33 -1.92 -31.66
C ASN A 138 -5.93 -0.86 -32.59
N GLU A 139 -5.35 0.34 -32.66
CA GLU A 139 -5.78 1.40 -33.60
C GLU A 139 -5.38 1.14 -35.06
N ALA A 140 -4.37 0.28 -35.28
CA ALA A 140 -3.84 -0.04 -36.61
C ALA A 140 -4.45 -1.32 -37.23
N SER A 141 -5.35 -1.99 -36.51
CA SER A 141 -6.04 -3.23 -36.92
C SER A 141 -7.50 -2.93 -37.26
#